data_AF-A0A7V8E517-F1
#
_entry.id   AF-A0A7V8E517-F1
#
_cell.length_a   1.000
_cell.length_b   1.000
_cell.length_c   1.000
_cell.angle_alpha   90.00
_cell.angle_beta   90.00
_cell.angle_gamma   90.00
#
_symmetry.space_group_name_H-M   'P 1'
#
loop_
_entity.id
_entity.type
_entity.pdbx_description
1 polymer ?
#
loop_
_entity_poly.entity_id
_entity_poly.type
_entity_poly.pdbx_seq_one_letter_code
_entity_poly.pdbx_strand_id
1 'polypeptide(L)'
;MADPDALDFRELDGGLVAFIGVDGSHGVLQFREGQGWLLHAAGSVTWDALHQETYRQFRGDRVSAEEIRARGIALPEIPEADSLPPLRAWSENFRAQVPLETVPRPVRWRVEAASGTKRVYLVLEEDLYESSFGDGRFLYPVAAFWEVEEAHAFAAAKNAGLANSRPSHTVREVRLRMDHGRGELKAELAIEVFEHYSINDVIRLLHRP
;
A
#
# COMPACT_ATOMS: atom_id res chain seq x y z
N MET A 1 10.67 -25.37 -15.82
CA MET A 1 11.21 -24.72 -14.61
C MET A 1 11.77 -23.38 -15.05
N ALA A 2 11.35 -22.28 -14.42
CA ALA A 2 11.93 -20.97 -14.69
C ALA A 2 13.39 -20.96 -14.21
N ASP A 3 14.25 -20.23 -14.92
CA ASP A 3 15.69 -20.13 -14.59
C ASP A 3 15.87 -19.23 -13.35
N PRO A 4 16.36 -19.75 -12.21
CA PRO A 4 16.64 -18.95 -11.02
C PRO A 4 17.65 -17.83 -11.25
N ASP A 5 18.54 -17.99 -12.24
CA ASP A 5 19.53 -16.97 -12.59
C ASP A 5 18.90 -15.77 -13.33
N ALA A 6 17.64 -15.88 -13.74
CA ALA A 6 16.87 -14.81 -14.37
C ALA A 6 16.09 -13.92 -13.39
N LEU A 7 16.15 -14.19 -12.09
CA LEU A 7 15.52 -13.34 -11.07
C LEU A 7 16.27 -12.02 -10.90
N ASP A 8 15.53 -10.94 -10.63
CA ASP A 8 16.13 -9.66 -10.22
C ASP A 8 16.48 -9.72 -8.73
N PHE A 9 17.76 -9.93 -8.42
CA PHE A 9 18.25 -9.96 -7.04
C PHE A 9 18.74 -8.58 -6.59
N ARG A 10 18.35 -8.19 -5.37
CA ARG A 10 18.72 -6.91 -4.76
C ARG A 10 19.22 -7.10 -3.34
N GLU A 11 20.26 -6.36 -2.96
CA GLU A 11 20.68 -6.21 -1.57
C GLU A 11 20.03 -4.96 -0.99
N LEU A 12 19.16 -5.09 0.01
CA LEU A 12 18.55 -3.96 0.74
C LEU A 12 19.12 -3.88 2.16
N ASP A 13 18.85 -2.78 2.87
CA ASP A 13 19.26 -2.62 4.28
C ASP A 13 18.72 -3.77 5.16
N GLY A 14 17.59 -4.36 4.76
CA GLY A 14 16.94 -5.51 5.40
C GLY A 14 17.37 -6.89 4.89
N GLY A 15 18.35 -6.96 3.98
CA GLY A 15 18.93 -8.20 3.44
C GLY A 15 18.66 -8.44 1.95
N LEU A 16 19.05 -9.63 1.49
CA LEU A 16 18.94 -10.05 0.10
C LEU A 16 17.50 -10.42 -0.28
N VAL A 17 17.03 -9.90 -1.41
CA VAL A 17 15.71 -10.21 -1.99
C VAL A 17 15.83 -10.64 -3.45
N ALA A 18 14.84 -11.40 -3.94
CA ALA A 18 14.71 -11.80 -5.33
C ALA A 18 13.26 -11.55 -5.80
N PHE A 19 13.09 -10.77 -6.86
CA PHE A 19 11.77 -10.45 -7.40
C PHE A 19 11.34 -11.47 -8.46
N ILE A 20 10.10 -11.97 -8.32
CA ILE A 20 9.52 -12.97 -9.22
C ILE A 20 8.58 -12.28 -10.21
N GLY A 21 8.79 -12.53 -11.51
CA GLY A 21 8.07 -11.85 -12.58
C GLY A 21 8.72 -10.52 -12.96
N VAL A 22 8.12 -9.82 -13.91
CA VAL A 22 8.59 -8.49 -14.31
C VAL A 22 8.39 -7.54 -13.11
N ASP A 23 9.49 -6.96 -12.64
CA ASP A 23 9.54 -6.06 -11.49
C ASP A 23 8.85 -6.62 -10.22
N GLY A 24 8.82 -7.94 -10.05
CA GLY A 24 8.23 -8.56 -8.86
C GLY A 24 6.71 -8.69 -8.86
N SER A 25 6.06 -8.56 -10.01
CA SER A 25 4.60 -8.64 -10.16
C SER A 25 3.95 -9.92 -9.62
N HIS A 26 4.71 -11.01 -9.44
CA HIS A 26 4.22 -12.27 -8.88
C HIS A 26 4.60 -12.48 -7.41
N GLY A 27 5.54 -11.71 -6.87
CA GLY A 27 5.98 -11.80 -5.49
C GLY A 27 7.45 -11.47 -5.32
N VAL A 28 7.89 -11.51 -4.06
CA VAL A 28 9.30 -11.30 -3.70
C VAL A 28 9.72 -12.37 -2.71
N LEU A 29 10.92 -12.91 -2.92
CA LEU A 29 11.56 -13.85 -2.00
C LEU A 29 12.55 -13.06 -1.15
N GLN A 30 12.45 -13.14 0.17
CA GLN A 30 13.42 -12.53 1.09
C GLN A 30 14.29 -13.62 1.71
N PHE A 31 15.60 -13.52 1.56
CA PHE A 31 16.52 -14.42 2.24
C PHE A 31 16.64 -14.04 3.72
N ARG A 32 16.57 -15.05 4.60
CA ARG A 32 16.84 -14.90 6.03
C ARG A 32 17.79 -15.99 6.50
N GLU A 33 18.88 -15.57 7.14
CA GLU A 33 19.87 -16.50 7.68
C GLU A 33 19.21 -17.48 8.66
N GLY A 34 19.47 -18.78 8.49
CA GLY A 34 18.87 -19.87 9.26
C GLY A 34 17.43 -20.25 8.89
N GLN A 35 16.73 -19.47 8.04
CA GLN A 35 15.37 -19.77 7.57
C GLN A 35 15.29 -20.00 6.05
N GLY A 36 16.29 -19.56 5.29
CA GLY A 36 16.30 -19.65 3.83
C GLY A 36 15.46 -18.56 3.17
N TRP A 37 14.97 -18.85 1.97
CA TRP A 37 14.14 -17.93 1.20
C TRP A 37 12.68 -17.99 1.64
N LEU A 38 12.12 -16.83 1.99
CA LEU A 38 10.72 -16.68 2.38
C LEU A 38 9.95 -15.97 1.26
N LEU A 39 8.91 -16.61 0.76
CA LEU A 39 8.02 -16.02 -0.23
C LEU A 39 7.05 -15.03 0.42
N HIS A 40 7.05 -13.81 -0.10
CA HIS A 40 6.02 -12.80 0.14
C HIS A 40 5.20 -12.66 -1.14
N ALA A 41 3.94 -13.12 -1.08
CA ALA A 41 3.05 -13.07 -2.22
C ALA A 41 2.83 -11.62 -2.68
N ALA A 42 2.66 -11.42 -3.99
CA ALA A 42 2.28 -10.13 -4.52
C ALA A 42 1.02 -9.59 -3.83
N GLY A 43 1.02 -8.29 -3.57
CA GLY A 43 -0.01 -7.62 -2.80
C GLY A 43 0.08 -7.81 -1.29
N SER A 44 1.02 -8.59 -0.72
CA SER A 44 1.21 -8.58 0.74
C SER A 44 1.91 -7.31 1.23
N VAL A 45 1.71 -6.91 2.49
CA VAL A 45 2.36 -5.73 3.09
C VAL A 45 3.89 -5.77 2.97
N THR A 46 4.50 -6.95 3.15
CA THR A 46 5.96 -7.10 3.03
C THR A 46 6.41 -7.03 1.58
N TRP A 47 5.65 -7.60 0.65
CA TRP A 47 5.92 -7.44 -0.78
C TRP A 47 5.88 -5.96 -1.19
N ASP A 48 4.83 -5.24 -0.79
CA ASP A 48 4.67 -3.82 -1.12
C ASP A 48 5.84 -3.01 -0.55
N ALA A 49 6.17 -3.19 0.74
CA ALA A 49 7.29 -2.50 1.36
C ALA A 49 8.62 -2.70 0.60
N LEU A 50 8.95 -3.95 0.23
CA LEU A 50 10.18 -4.27 -0.50
C LEU A 50 10.14 -3.73 -1.94
N HIS A 51 8.99 -3.83 -2.61
CA HIS A 51 8.78 -3.32 -3.96
C HIS A 51 8.93 -1.78 -4.00
N GLN A 52 8.32 -1.07 -3.04
CA GLN A 52 8.45 0.38 -2.88
C GLN A 52 9.89 0.79 -2.59
N GLU A 53 10.58 0.07 -1.70
CA GLU A 53 11.98 0.35 -1.38
C GLU A 53 12.87 0.23 -2.63
N THR A 54 12.71 -0.84 -3.41
CA THR A 54 13.52 -1.08 -4.61
C THR A 54 13.16 -0.15 -5.77
N TYR A 55 11.91 -0.13 -6.21
CA TYR A 55 11.54 0.49 -7.49
C TYR A 55 11.12 1.96 -7.37
N ARG A 56 10.72 2.41 -6.18
CA ARG A 56 10.33 3.82 -5.95
C ARG A 56 11.40 4.63 -5.25
N GLN A 57 12.06 4.07 -4.24
CA GLN A 57 13.15 4.77 -3.56
C GLN A 57 14.50 4.55 -4.26
N PHE A 58 14.52 3.74 -5.33
CA PHE A 58 15.72 3.33 -6.06
C PHE A 58 16.81 2.78 -5.15
N ARG A 59 16.39 2.05 -4.11
CA ARG A 59 17.32 1.45 -3.16
C ARG A 59 17.63 0.02 -3.56
N GLY A 60 18.81 -0.39 -3.15
CA GLY A 60 19.27 -1.75 -3.24
C GLY A 60 20.11 -2.03 -4.47
N ASP A 61 21.32 -2.50 -4.18
CA ASP A 61 22.29 -2.83 -5.20
C ASP A 61 21.87 -4.11 -5.91
N ARG A 62 22.01 -4.14 -7.24
CA ARG A 62 21.85 -5.38 -7.99
C ARG A 62 22.95 -6.34 -7.57
N VAL A 63 22.55 -7.57 -7.26
CA VAL A 63 23.47 -8.66 -6.95
C VAL A 63 23.30 -9.73 -8.02
N SER A 64 24.38 -10.30 -8.52
CA SER A 64 24.30 -11.42 -9.45
C SER A 64 24.08 -12.74 -8.71
N ALA A 65 23.50 -13.72 -9.42
CA ALA A 65 23.40 -15.09 -8.92
C ALA A 65 24.76 -15.69 -8.52
N GLU A 66 25.83 -15.32 -9.23
CA GLU A 66 27.21 -15.75 -8.94
C GLU A 66 27.72 -15.17 -7.61
N GLU A 67 27.47 -13.88 -7.35
CA GLU A 67 27.81 -13.26 -6.08
C GLU A 67 27.06 -13.88 -4.90
N ILE A 68 25.79 -14.24 -5.07
CA ILE A 68 25.00 -14.94 -4.05
C ILE A 68 25.61 -16.31 -3.74
N ARG A 69 25.95 -17.09 -4.77
CA ARG A 69 26.61 -18.40 -4.62
C ARG A 69 27.98 -18.27 -3.97
N ALA A 70 28.75 -17.23 -4.29
CA ALA A 70 30.06 -16.97 -3.69
C ALA A 70 29.98 -16.70 -2.17
N ARG A 71 28.84 -16.21 -1.68
CA ARG A 71 28.53 -16.04 -0.25
C ARG A 71 28.07 -17.34 0.43
N GLY A 72 28.00 -18.46 -0.31
CA GLY A 72 27.52 -19.75 0.20
C GLY A 72 26.00 -19.83 0.33
N ILE A 73 25.26 -18.90 -0.28
CA ILE A 73 23.80 -18.86 -0.26
C ILE A 73 23.29 -19.64 -1.47
N ALA A 74 22.43 -20.64 -1.23
CA ALA A 74 21.73 -21.32 -2.31
C ALA A 74 20.71 -20.37 -2.95
N LEU A 75 20.60 -20.39 -4.27
CA LEU A 75 19.57 -19.63 -4.98
C LEU A 75 18.18 -20.16 -4.66
N PRO A 76 17.14 -19.31 -4.70
CA PRO A 76 15.79 -19.75 -4.42
C PRO A 76 15.26 -20.65 -5.54
N GLU A 77 14.40 -21.59 -5.18
CA GLU A 77 13.52 -22.23 -6.14
C GLU A 77 12.40 -21.25 -6.51
N ILE A 78 12.14 -21.08 -7.82
CA ILE A 78 11.02 -20.27 -8.29
C ILE A 78 9.75 -21.12 -8.14
N PRO A 79 8.77 -20.70 -7.31
CA PRO A 79 7.52 -21.44 -7.18
C PRO A 79 6.80 -21.52 -8.52
N GLU A 80 6.16 -22.66 -8.80
CA GLU A 80 5.26 -22.76 -9.95
C GLU A 80 4.08 -21.80 -9.75
N ALA A 81 3.56 -21.21 -10.84
CA ALA A 81 2.50 -20.21 -10.76
C ALA A 81 1.28 -20.69 -9.96
N ASP A 82 0.91 -21.97 -10.12
CA ASP A 82 -0.24 -22.60 -9.45
C ASP A 82 0.02 -22.89 -7.96
N SER A 83 1.28 -22.84 -7.52
CA SER A 83 1.70 -23.03 -6.12
C SER A 83 1.82 -21.73 -5.34
N LEU A 84 1.72 -20.57 -6.02
CA LEU A 84 1.72 -19.28 -5.36
C LEU A 84 0.43 -19.12 -4.53
N PRO A 85 0.51 -18.49 -3.34
CA PRO A 85 -0.68 -18.18 -2.57
C PRO A 85 -1.66 -17.35 -3.44
N PRO A 86 -2.98 -17.56 -3.30
CA PRO A 86 -3.92 -16.68 -3.98
C PRO A 86 -3.64 -15.25 -3.56
N LEU A 87 -3.65 -14.34 -4.54
CA LEU A 87 -3.50 -12.92 -4.30
C LEU A 87 -4.57 -12.51 -3.29
N ARG A 88 -4.14 -11.99 -2.13
CA ARG A 88 -5.08 -11.41 -1.17
C ARG A 88 -5.82 -10.27 -1.84
N ALA A 89 -7.09 -10.11 -1.50
CA ALA A 89 -7.80 -8.92 -1.95
C ALA A 89 -7.03 -7.69 -1.46
N TRP A 90 -6.74 -6.75 -2.35
CA TRP A 90 -5.87 -5.61 -2.08
C TRP A 90 -6.27 -4.84 -0.81
N SER A 91 -7.57 -4.72 -0.57
CA SER A 91 -8.15 -4.09 0.62
C SER A 91 -7.78 -4.76 1.94
N GLU A 92 -7.45 -6.05 1.97
CA GLU A 92 -7.07 -6.79 3.17
C GLU A 92 -5.71 -6.37 3.75
N ASN A 93 -4.92 -5.63 2.99
CA ASN A 93 -3.62 -5.10 3.45
C ASN A 93 -3.76 -3.89 4.36
N PHE A 94 -4.92 -3.23 4.35
CA PHE A 94 -5.11 -1.96 5.04
C PHE A 94 -6.01 -2.13 6.26
N ARG A 95 -5.55 -1.60 7.40
CA ARG A 95 -6.33 -1.64 8.64
C ARG A 95 -7.60 -0.81 8.47
N ALA A 96 -8.74 -1.45 8.72
CA ALA A 96 -10.07 -0.83 8.70
C ALA A 96 -10.62 -0.51 10.10
N GLN A 97 -9.86 -0.79 11.16
CA GLN A 97 -10.29 -0.51 12.53
C GLN A 97 -9.11 -0.13 13.44
N VAL A 98 -9.40 0.69 14.46
CA VAL A 98 -8.46 1.07 15.52
C VAL A 98 -9.16 1.20 16.87
N PRO A 99 -8.43 1.06 17.99
CA PRO A 99 -8.98 1.32 19.32
C PRO A 99 -9.43 2.80 19.49
N LEU A 100 -10.53 3.04 20.20
CA LEU A 100 -11.08 4.39 20.38
C LEU A 100 -10.15 5.32 21.17
N GLU A 101 -9.30 4.77 22.04
CA GLU A 101 -8.31 5.52 22.82
C GLU A 101 -7.19 6.11 21.96
N THR A 102 -6.95 5.56 20.77
CA THR A 102 -5.95 6.10 19.82
C THR A 102 -6.54 7.17 18.90
N VAL A 103 -7.85 7.39 18.93
CA VAL A 103 -8.54 8.37 18.07
C VAL A 103 -8.50 9.76 18.73
N PRO A 104 -7.98 10.80 18.05
CA PRO A 104 -7.99 12.16 18.55
C PRO A 104 -9.40 12.62 18.94
N ARG A 105 -9.51 13.28 20.09
CA ARG A 105 -10.79 13.73 20.66
C ARG A 105 -11.68 14.51 19.68
N PRO A 106 -11.17 15.43 18.83
CA PRO A 106 -12.00 16.14 17.86
C PRO A 106 -12.65 15.23 16.82
N VAL A 107 -11.90 14.24 16.33
CA VAL A 107 -12.40 13.24 15.36
C VAL A 107 -13.45 12.36 16.03
N ARG A 108 -13.14 11.86 17.23
CA ARG A 108 -14.06 11.06 18.03
C ARG A 108 -15.39 11.79 18.26
N TRP A 109 -15.34 13.02 18.76
CA TRP A 109 -16.55 13.79 19.05
C TRP A 109 -17.45 14.00 17.83
N ARG A 110 -16.87 14.29 16.66
CA ARG A 110 -17.63 14.45 15.41
C ARG A 110 -18.30 13.15 14.95
N VAL A 111 -17.63 12.01 15.10
CA VAL A 111 -18.22 10.72 14.75
C VAL A 111 -19.32 10.33 15.75
N GLU A 112 -19.12 10.58 17.05
CA GLU A 112 -20.10 10.29 18.10
C GLU A 112 -21.37 11.14 17.98
N ALA A 113 -21.23 12.40 17.53
CA ALA A 113 -22.36 13.28 17.26
C ALA A 113 -23.24 12.81 16.08
N ALA A 114 -22.71 11.97 15.19
CA ALA A 114 -23.51 11.30 14.19
C ALA A 114 -24.11 10.04 14.80
N SER A 115 -25.43 10.00 14.97
CA SER A 115 -26.16 8.82 15.44
C SER A 115 -26.05 7.64 14.46
N GLY A 116 -24.89 6.96 14.44
CA GLY A 116 -24.58 5.84 13.56
C GLY A 116 -23.28 6.03 12.78
N THR A 117 -23.41 6.12 11.46
CA THR A 117 -22.27 6.18 10.53
C THR A 117 -22.00 7.63 10.10
N LYS A 118 -20.77 8.09 10.26
CA LYS A 118 -20.31 9.40 9.79
C LYS A 118 -19.54 9.23 8.47
N ARG A 119 -19.91 10.01 7.46
CA ARG A 119 -19.16 10.06 6.19
C ARG A 119 -17.97 11.00 6.30
N VAL A 120 -16.90 10.61 5.62
CA VAL A 120 -15.65 11.34 5.45
C VAL A 120 -15.27 11.24 3.99
N TYR A 121 -14.68 12.31 3.45
CA TYR A 121 -14.27 12.39 2.05
C TYR A 121 -12.76 12.50 1.98
N LEU A 122 -12.12 11.42 1.51
CA LEU A 122 -10.68 11.29 1.38
C LEU A 122 -10.26 11.71 -0.03
N VAL A 123 -9.28 12.59 -0.15
CA VAL A 123 -8.66 12.92 -1.44
C VAL A 123 -7.41 12.08 -1.61
N LEU A 124 -7.36 11.32 -2.70
CA LEU A 124 -6.21 10.54 -3.13
C LEU A 124 -5.48 11.27 -4.25
N GLU A 125 -4.15 11.32 -4.19
CA GLU A 125 -3.25 11.79 -5.24
C GLU A 125 -2.59 10.60 -5.93
N GLU A 126 -2.51 10.67 -7.26
CA GLU A 126 -1.80 9.71 -8.08
C GLU A 126 -0.30 9.92 -7.99
N ASP A 127 0.44 8.84 -7.70
CA ASP A 127 1.88 8.81 -7.90
C ASP A 127 2.18 8.60 -9.39
N LEU A 128 2.41 9.70 -10.11
CA LEU A 128 2.67 9.69 -11.54
C LEU A 128 3.97 8.94 -11.91
N TYR A 129 4.93 8.85 -10.99
CA TYR A 129 6.13 8.07 -11.22
C TYR A 129 5.76 6.59 -11.23
N GLU A 130 5.12 6.11 -10.17
CA GLU A 130 4.74 4.69 -10.04
C GLU A 130 3.73 4.26 -11.12
N SER A 131 2.74 5.11 -11.44
CA SER A 131 1.82 4.88 -12.55
C SER A 131 2.49 4.83 -13.93
N SER A 132 3.64 5.47 -14.12
CA SER A 132 4.33 5.51 -15.43
C SER A 132 5.14 4.24 -15.71
N PHE A 133 5.47 3.46 -14.68
CA PHE A 133 6.25 2.23 -14.77
C PHE A 133 5.45 0.97 -14.41
N GLY A 134 4.32 1.11 -13.73
CA GLY A 134 3.53 -0.02 -13.23
C GLY A 134 2.29 -0.38 -14.05
N ASP A 135 1.64 -1.48 -13.65
CA ASP A 135 0.45 -2.06 -14.29
C ASP A 135 -0.88 -1.32 -13.97
N GLY A 136 -0.81 -0.15 -13.31
CA GLY A 136 -2.01 0.52 -12.82
C GLY A 136 -1.77 1.89 -12.22
N ARG A 137 -2.83 2.43 -11.60
CA ARG A 137 -2.85 3.78 -11.05
C ARG A 137 -2.66 3.77 -9.55
N PHE A 138 -1.50 4.20 -9.08
CA PHE A 138 -1.15 4.19 -7.67
C PHE A 138 -1.65 5.46 -6.99
N LEU A 139 -2.51 5.30 -5.99
CA LEU A 139 -3.25 6.40 -5.34
C LEU A 139 -2.97 6.45 -3.84
N TYR A 140 -2.57 7.60 -3.34
CA TYR A 140 -2.18 7.82 -1.94
C TYR A 140 -2.99 8.94 -1.27
N PRO A 141 -3.36 8.82 0.01
CA PRO A 141 -4.21 9.79 0.69
C PRO A 141 -3.45 11.07 1.04
N VAL A 142 -3.95 12.21 0.59
CA VAL A 142 -3.29 13.53 0.80
C VAL A 142 -4.10 14.48 1.67
N ALA A 143 -5.42 14.37 1.67
CA ALA A 143 -6.32 15.20 2.49
C ALA A 143 -7.60 14.45 2.85
N ALA A 144 -8.26 14.82 3.95
CA ALA A 144 -9.54 14.27 4.34
C ALA A 144 -10.46 15.38 4.87
N PHE A 145 -11.74 15.31 4.50
CA PHE A 145 -12.73 16.34 4.80
C PHE A 145 -13.99 15.73 5.38
N TRP A 146 -14.71 16.53 6.16
CA TRP A 146 -16.01 16.15 6.69
C TRP A 146 -17.14 16.42 5.69
N GLU A 147 -16.95 17.42 4.82
CA GLU A 147 -17.90 17.87 3.81
C GLU A 147 -17.40 17.52 2.40
N VAL A 148 -18.31 17.12 1.53
CA VAL A 148 -17.98 16.61 0.18
C VAL A 148 -17.53 17.74 -0.75
N GLU A 149 -18.11 18.92 -0.57
CA GLU A 149 -17.81 20.12 -1.33
C GLU A 149 -16.37 20.58 -1.09
N GLU A 150 -15.88 20.50 0.16
CA GLU A 150 -14.50 20.84 0.51
C GLU A 150 -13.50 19.88 -0.17
N ALA A 151 -13.80 18.58 -0.16
CA ALA A 151 -12.97 17.58 -0.82
C ALA A 151 -12.91 17.77 -2.33
N HIS A 152 -14.05 18.03 -2.97
CA HIS A 152 -14.09 18.30 -4.41
C HIS A 152 -13.43 19.62 -4.76
N ALA A 153 -13.61 20.68 -3.97
CA ALA A 153 -12.92 21.96 -4.18
C ALA A 153 -11.40 21.79 -4.10
N PHE A 154 -10.91 21.05 -3.10
CA PHE A 154 -9.50 20.72 -2.97
C PHE A 154 -8.97 19.94 -4.18
N ALA A 155 -9.65 18.86 -4.56
CA ALA A 155 -9.25 18.03 -5.70
C ALA A 155 -9.27 18.83 -7.01
N ALA A 156 -10.30 19.66 -7.23
CA ALA A 156 -10.40 20.51 -8.41
C ALA A 156 -9.26 21.54 -8.47
N ALA A 157 -8.94 22.19 -7.34
CA ALA A 157 -7.82 23.12 -7.27
C ALA A 157 -6.47 22.45 -7.56
N LYS A 158 -6.27 21.21 -7.09
CA LYS A 158 -5.05 20.42 -7.37
C LYS A 158 -4.96 19.93 -8.81
N ASN A 159 -6.09 19.64 -9.43
CA ASN A 159 -6.16 19.26 -10.83
C ASN A 159 -6.15 20.48 -11.77
N ALA A 160 -6.30 21.71 -11.26
CA ALA A 160 -6.30 22.92 -12.07
C ALA A 160 -4.90 23.13 -12.69
N GLY A 161 -4.84 23.13 -14.03
CA GLY A 161 -3.58 23.22 -14.79
C GLY A 161 -3.18 21.93 -15.50
N LEU A 162 -3.85 20.81 -15.20
CA LEU A 162 -3.70 19.53 -15.92
C LEU A 162 -4.51 19.50 -17.22
N ALA A 163 -4.41 20.55 -18.04
CA ALA A 163 -5.36 20.86 -19.12
C ALA A 163 -5.60 19.74 -20.16
N ASN A 164 -4.75 18.71 -20.21
CA ASN A 164 -4.90 17.54 -21.08
C ASN A 164 -4.50 16.21 -20.39
N SER A 165 -4.35 16.20 -19.07
CA SER A 165 -3.99 15.01 -18.29
C SER A 165 -5.20 14.49 -17.52
N ARG A 166 -5.25 13.16 -17.33
CA ARG A 166 -6.23 12.52 -16.45
C ARG A 166 -6.11 13.15 -15.04
N PRO A 167 -7.22 13.32 -14.28
CA PRO A 167 -7.15 13.94 -12.96
C PRO A 167 -6.23 13.14 -12.05
N SER A 168 -5.15 13.76 -11.55
CA SER A 168 -4.24 13.10 -10.60
C SER A 168 -4.86 12.99 -9.21
N HIS A 169 -5.83 13.85 -8.88
CA HIS A 169 -6.52 13.83 -7.59
C HIS A 169 -7.97 13.32 -7.72
N THR A 170 -8.35 12.36 -6.87
CA THR A 170 -9.72 11.79 -6.82
C THR A 170 -10.28 11.78 -5.40
N VAL A 171 -11.61 11.82 -5.28
CA VAL A 171 -12.31 11.82 -3.99
C VAL A 171 -12.93 10.44 -3.74
N ARG A 172 -12.74 9.90 -2.53
CA ARG A 172 -13.34 8.66 -2.03
C ARG A 172 -14.18 8.93 -0.79
N GLU A 173 -15.34 8.30 -0.72
CA GLU A 173 -16.15 8.28 0.51
C GLU A 173 -15.66 7.16 1.43
N VAL A 174 -15.40 7.50 2.69
CA VAL A 174 -15.13 6.57 3.77
C VAL A 174 -16.22 6.72 4.82
N ARG A 175 -16.71 5.59 5.34
CA ARG A 175 -17.75 5.57 6.38
C ARG A 175 -17.16 5.14 7.70
N LEU A 176 -17.19 6.03 8.68
CA LEU A 176 -16.72 5.79 10.03
C LEU A 176 -17.88 5.45 10.95
N ARG A 177 -17.70 4.46 11.83
CA ARG A 177 -18.67 4.08 12.86
C ARG A 177 -17.97 3.67 14.14
N MET A 178 -18.46 4.14 15.28
CA MET A 178 -18.01 3.66 16.59
C MET A 178 -18.67 2.34 16.94
N ASP A 179 -17.85 1.41 17.43
CA ASP A 179 -18.29 0.16 18.05
C ASP A 179 -17.97 0.25 19.55
N HIS A 180 -18.91 0.79 20.32
CA HIS A 180 -18.75 0.93 21.78
C HIS A 180 -18.64 -0.42 22.50
N GLY A 181 -19.20 -1.49 21.94
CA GLY A 181 -19.12 -2.83 22.53
C GLY A 181 -17.70 -3.41 22.47
N ARG A 182 -16.92 -3.01 21.45
CA ARG A 182 -15.52 -3.42 21.29
C ARG A 182 -14.51 -2.33 21.66
N GLY A 183 -14.96 -1.10 21.88
CA GLY A 183 -14.08 0.02 22.12
C GLY A 183 -13.30 0.43 20.86
N GLU A 184 -13.88 0.29 19.67
CA GLU A 184 -13.19 0.50 18.40
C GLU A 184 -13.85 1.58 17.52
N LEU A 185 -13.06 2.27 16.70
CA LEU A 185 -13.54 2.97 15.52
C LEU A 185 -13.34 2.08 14.30
N LYS A 186 -14.39 1.87 13.52
CA LYS A 186 -14.38 1.10 12.28
C LYS A 186 -14.58 1.99 11.07
N ALA A 187 -13.93 1.66 9.97
CA ALA A 187 -14.08 2.30 8.67
C ALA A 187 -14.50 1.28 7.62
N GLU A 188 -15.51 1.62 6.82
CA GLU A 188 -15.78 0.91 5.57
C GLU A 188 -14.90 1.55 4.49
N LEU A 189 -13.80 0.86 4.15
CA LEU A 189 -12.84 1.30 3.14
C LEU A 189 -13.14 0.57 1.83
N ALA A 190 -13.71 1.27 0.86
CA ALA A 190 -13.94 0.74 -0.49
C ALA A 190 -12.66 0.91 -1.34
N ILE A 191 -11.59 0.21 -0.93
CA ILE A 191 -10.26 0.32 -1.53
C ILE A 191 -10.24 -0.42 -2.88
N GLU A 192 -9.96 0.31 -3.95
CA GLU A 192 -9.67 -0.27 -5.27
C GLU A 192 -8.20 -0.72 -5.36
N VAL A 193 -7.88 -1.56 -6.35
CA VAL A 193 -6.49 -2.02 -6.56
C VAL A 193 -5.57 -0.81 -6.74
N PHE A 194 -4.41 -0.83 -6.07
CA PHE A 194 -3.41 0.25 -6.04
C PHE A 194 -3.81 1.54 -5.29
N GLU A 195 -4.92 1.53 -4.55
CA GLU A 195 -5.20 2.56 -3.56
C GLU A 195 -4.56 2.22 -2.21
N HIS A 196 -3.78 3.14 -1.65
CA HIS A 196 -2.93 2.89 -0.48
C HIS A 196 -3.36 3.74 0.71
N TYR A 197 -4.49 3.40 1.35
CA TYR A 197 -4.95 4.11 2.55
C TYR A 197 -5.58 3.21 3.59
N SER A 198 -5.42 3.59 4.85
CA SER A 198 -5.99 2.91 6.02
C SER A 198 -6.84 3.85 6.87
N ILE A 199 -7.54 3.32 7.88
CA ILE A 199 -8.25 4.15 8.86
C ILE A 199 -7.31 5.12 9.60
N ASN A 200 -6.04 4.76 9.78
CA ASN A 200 -5.04 5.64 10.40
C ASN A 200 -4.78 6.88 9.54
N ASP A 201 -4.73 6.73 8.22
CA ASP A 201 -4.55 7.85 7.30
C ASP A 201 -5.75 8.79 7.35
N VAL A 202 -6.96 8.23 7.37
CA VAL A 202 -8.19 9.01 7.51
C VAL A 202 -8.18 9.82 8.80
N ILE A 203 -7.91 9.19 9.95
CA ILE A 203 -7.86 9.87 11.25
C ILE A 203 -6.77 10.95 11.27
N ARG A 204 -5.57 10.62 10.80
CA ARG A 204 -4.42 11.54 10.76
C ARG A 204 -4.74 12.76 9.91
N LEU A 205 -5.35 12.58 8.75
CA LEU A 205 -5.68 13.67 7.84
C LEU A 205 -6.83 14.55 8.35
N LEU A 206 -7.83 13.97 9.01
CA LEU A 206 -8.91 14.72 9.65
C LEU A 206 -8.46 15.53 10.88
N HIS A 207 -7.33 15.15 11.47
CA HIS A 207 -6.75 15.83 12.64
C HIS A 207 -5.69 16.88 12.29
N ARG A 208 -5.30 17.01 11.01
CA ARG A 208 -4.38 18.08 10.61
C ARG A 208 -5.06 19.44 10.87
N PRO A 209 -4.35 20.40 11.49
CA PRO A 209 -4.86 21.74 11.75
C PRO A 209 -5.10 22.52 10.46
#